data_AF-C7G943-F1
#
_entry.id   AF-C7G943-F1
#
_cell.length_a   1.000
_cell.length_b   1.000
_cell.length_c   1.000
_cell.angle_alpha   90.00
_cell.angle_beta   90.00
_cell.angle_gamma   90.00
#
_symmetry.space_group_name_H-M   'P 1'
#
loop_
_entity.id
_entity.type
_entity.pdbx_description
1 polymer ?
#
loop_
_entity_poly.entity_id
_entity_poly.type
_entity_poly.pdbx_seq_one_letter_code
_entity_poly.pdbx_strand_id
1 'polypeptide(L)' 'MSDITWIQAFQMLLQMFRTMLSDNTELSDEKINELANAFMNALPTMMKIRLQAA' A
#
# COMPACT_ATOMS: atom_id res chain seq x y z
N MET A 1 23.39 8.82 -1.65
CA MET A 1 22.23 7.91 -1.52
C MET A 1 21.21 8.67 -0.72
N SER A 2 20.07 9.05 -1.31
CA SER A 2 19.01 9.69 -0.54
C SER A 2 18.42 8.64 0.40
N ASP A 3 18.53 8.86 1.70
CA ASP A 3 17.88 8.01 2.69
C ASP A 3 16.38 7.95 2.39
N ILE A 4 15.92 6.77 1.97
CA ILE A 4 14.51 6.52 1.74
C ILE A 4 13.85 6.57 3.11
N THR A 5 12.91 7.51 3.29
CA THR A 5 12.14 7.57 4.53
C THR A 5 11.32 6.30 4.68
N TRP A 6 11.07 5.85 5.92
CA TRP A 6 10.27 4.65 6.18
C TRP A 6 8.88 4.68 5.49
N ILE A 7 8.33 5.88 5.25
CA ILE A 7 7.08 6.11 4.52
C ILE A 7 7.22 5.72 3.04
N GLN A 8 8.29 6.18 2.39
CA GLN A 8 8.55 5.83 0.99
C GLN A 8 8.80 4.33 0.83
N ALA A 9 9.54 3.71 1.75
CA ALA A 9 9.75 2.26 1.75
C ALA A 9 8.42 1.49 1.86
N PHE A 10 7.51 1.97 2.72
CA PHE A 10 6.18 1.39 2.86
C PHE A 10 5.33 1.57 1.59
N GLN A 11 5.35 2.75 0.97
CA GLN A 11 4.63 3.01 -0.28
C GLN A 11 5.13 2.11 -1.41
N MET A 12 6.45 1.93 -1.54
CA MET A 12 7.02 1.01 -2.53
C MET A 12 6.60 -0.45 -2.28
N LEU A 13 6.60 -0.90 -1.03
CA LEU A 13 6.11 -2.24 -0.65
C LEU A 13 4.64 -2.44 -1.03
N LEU A 14 3.78 -1.44 -0.77
CA LEU A 14 2.36 -1.49 -1.10
C LEU A 14 2.14 -1.51 -2.62
N GLN A 15 2.93 -0.74 -3.37
CA GLN A 15 2.87 -0.76 -4.84
C GLN A 15 3.31 -2.11 -5.40
N MET A 16 4.43 -2.66 -4.93
CA MET A 16 4.88 -4.00 -5.34
C MET A 16 3.85 -5.07 -5.02
N PHE A 17 3.19 -4.98 -3.86
CA PHE A 17 2.11 -5.89 -3.48
C PHE A 17 0.92 -5.82 -4.45
N ARG A 18 0.48 -4.60 -4.82
CA ARG A 18 -0.60 -4.42 -5.81
C ARG A 18 -0.23 -4.96 -7.18
N THR A 19 0.99 -4.68 -7.66
CA THR A 19 1.49 -5.20 -8.94
C THR A 19 1.56 -6.72 -8.93
N MET A 20 2.08 -7.32 -7.86
CA MET A 20 2.09 -8.79 -7.73
C MET A 20 0.69 -9.40 -7.77
N LEU A 21 -0.31 -8.77 -7.15
CA LEU A 21 -1.69 -9.24 -7.23
C LEU A 21 -2.27 -9.08 -8.64
N SER A 22 -2.03 -7.94 -9.29
CA SER A 22 -2.49 -7.70 -10.66
C SER A 22 -1.88 -8.66 -11.67
N ASP A 23 -0.58 -8.97 -11.53
CA ASP A 23 0.16 -9.78 -12.50
C ASP A 23 -0.04 -11.28 -12.28
N ASN A 24 -0.24 -11.71 -11.03
CA ASN A 24 -0.24 -13.14 -10.68
C ASN A 24 -1.63 -13.68 -10.28
N THR A 25 -2.67 -12.85 -10.27
CA THR A 25 -4.04 -13.27 -9.93
C THR A 25 -5.05 -12.73 -10.94
N GLU A 26 -6.24 -13.31 -11.00
CA GLU A 26 -7.35 -12.83 -11.84
C GLU A 26 -8.19 -11.75 -11.14
N LEU A 27 -7.65 -11.09 -10.12
CA LEU A 27 -8.35 -10.02 -9.42
C LEU A 27 -8.48 -8.78 -10.31
N SER A 28 -9.67 -8.18 -10.32
CA SER A 28 -9.86 -6.88 -10.95
C SER A 28 -9.16 -5.78 -10.16
N ASP A 29 -8.79 -4.68 -10.83
CA ASP A 29 -8.24 -3.48 -10.19
C ASP A 29 -9.11 -2.97 -9.03
N GLU A 30 -10.43 -3.08 -9.18
CA GLU A 30 -11.38 -2.68 -8.15
C GLU A 30 -11.23 -3.52 -6.88
N LYS A 31 -11.05 -4.85 -7.01
CA LYS A 31 -10.82 -5.75 -5.87
C LYS A 31 -9.44 -5.55 -5.24
N ILE A 32 -8.42 -5.29 -6.04
CA ILE A 32 -7.07 -4.97 -5.55
C ILE A 32 -7.09 -3.65 -4.76
N ASN A 33 -7.82 -2.64 -5.24
CA ASN A 33 -7.99 -1.37 -4.54
C ASN A 33 -8.80 -1.53 -3.26
N GLU A 34 -9.89 -2.31 -3.28
CA GLU A 34 -10.67 -2.64 -2.09
C GLU A 34 -9.80 -3.32 -1.02
N LEU A 35 -8.99 -4.30 -1.41
CA LEU A 35 -8.04 -4.99 -0.52
C LEU A 35 -7.00 -4.02 0.05
N ALA A 36 -6.40 -3.18 -0.78
CA ALA A 36 -5.40 -2.22 -0.33
C ALA A 36 -6.01 -1.18 0.62
N ASN A 37 -7.25 -0.74 0.37
CA ASN A 37 -7.97 0.15 1.25
C ASN A 37 -8.32 -0.52 2.58
N ALA A 38 -8.77 -1.78 2.56
CA ALA A 38 -9.02 -2.58 3.75
C ALA A 38 -7.76 -2.73 4.61
N PHE A 39 -6.62 -3.00 3.97
CA PHE A 39 -5.32 -3.04 4.64
C PHE A 39 -4.97 -1.69 5.30
N MET A 40 -5.09 -0.57 4.57
CA MET A 40 -4.84 0.77 5.12
C MET A 40 -5.78 1.12 6.28
N ASN A 41 -7.02 0.63 6.24
CA ASN A 41 -8.01 0.83 7.30
C ASN A 41 -7.75 -0.02 8.54
N ALA A 42 -7.06 -1.15 8.41
CA ALA A 42 -6.66 -2.01 9.53
C ALA A 42 -5.42 -1.48 10.28
N LEU A 43 -4.73 -0.48 9.74
CA LEU A 43 -3.57 0.13 10.40
C LEU A 43 -4.00 0.95 11.63
N PRO A 44 -3.16 1.01 12.69
CA PRO A 44 -3.38 1.94 13.79
C PRO A 44 -3.52 3.38 13.30
N THR A 45 -4.42 4.15 13.92
CA THR A 45 -4.77 5.52 13.51
C THR A 45 -3.55 6.42 13.29
N MET A 46 -2.55 6.34 14.17
CA MET A 46 -1.32 7.13 14.04
C MET A 46 -0.52 6.77 12.77
N MET A 47 -0.43 5.49 12.42
CA MET A 47 0.26 5.06 11.18
C MET A 47 -0.54 5.47 9.95
N LYS A 48 -1.87 5.32 9.98
CA LYS A 48 -2.75 5.74 8.88
C LYS A 48 -2.61 7.23 8.57
N ILE A 49 -2.61 8.09 9.59
CA ILE A 49 -2.41 9.54 9.43
C ILE A 49 -1.05 9.84 8.77
N ARG A 50 0.02 9.19 9.22
CA ARG A 50 1.37 9.43 8.68
C ARG A 50 1.54 8.97 7.23
N LEU A 51 0.83 7.91 6.84
CA LEU A 51 0.87 7.36 5.49
C LEU A 51 -0.06 8.08 4.51
N GLN A 52 -1.16 8.67 4.99
CA GLN A 52 -2.08 9.47 4.16
C GLN A 52 -1.55 10.90 3.89
N ALA A 53 -0.70 11.42 4.76
CA ALA A 53 -0.13 12.76 4.62
C ALA A 53 1.06 12.84 3.65
N ALA A 54 1.48 11.70 3.07
CA ALA A 54 2.63 11.56 2.18
C ALA A 54 2.19 11.07 0.80
#